data_AF-A0A0N1B2H3-F1
#
_entry.id   AF-A0A0N1B2H3-F1
#
_cell.length_a   1.000
_cell.length_b   1.000
_cell.length_c   1.000
_cell.angle_alpha   90.00
_cell.angle_beta   90.00
_cell.angle_gamma   90.00
#
_symmetry.space_group_name_H-M   'P 1'
#
loop_
_entity.id
_entity.type
_entity.pdbx_description
1 polymer ?
#
loop_
_entity_poly.entity_id
_entity_poly.type
_entity_poly.pdbx_seq_one_letter_code
_entity_poly.pdbx_strand_id
1 'polypeptide(L)'
;MKHAGAEALAALAPLLAQLRNLPGLTERKPGIFYRGGGAFMHFHEDPSGLFADLKQRGTFVRWPVASAAHRKALLAAARAECASPRTPKAGVTA
;
A
#
# COMPACT_ATOMS: atom_id res chain seq x y z
N MET A 1 -3.00 -14.50 -7.84
CA MET A 1 -2.29 -13.34 -7.29
C MET A 1 -0.92 -13.80 -6.81
N LYS A 2 0.13 -13.56 -7.60
CA LYS A 2 1.50 -13.80 -7.14
C LYS A 2 1.97 -12.54 -6.40
N HIS A 3 2.59 -12.72 -5.24
CA HIS A 3 3.26 -11.61 -4.58
C HIS A 3 4.37 -11.06 -5.47
N ALA A 4 4.65 -9.76 -5.36
CA ALA A 4 5.78 -9.16 -6.04
C ALA A 4 7.05 -9.97 -5.74
N GLY A 5 7.79 -10.34 -6.80
CA GLY A 5 9.03 -11.10 -6.67
C GLY A 5 10.11 -10.31 -5.92
N ALA A 6 11.21 -10.98 -5.56
CA ALA A 6 12.32 -10.36 -4.84
C ALA A 6 12.93 -9.16 -5.59
N GLU A 7 13.07 -9.24 -6.92
CA GLU A 7 13.54 -8.13 -7.77
C GLU A 7 12.58 -6.94 -7.77
N ALA A 8 11.28 -7.21 -7.90
CA ALA A 8 10.23 -6.19 -7.82
C ALA A 8 10.27 -5.46 -6.46
N LEU A 9 10.39 -6.21 -5.36
CA LEU A 9 10.52 -5.66 -4.02
C LEU A 9 11.83 -4.88 -3.84
N ALA A 10 12.94 -5.34 -4.41
CA ALA A 10 14.22 -4.62 -4.39
C ALA A 10 14.12 -3.29 -5.14
N ALA A 11 13.49 -3.27 -6.31
CA ALA A 11 13.24 -2.03 -7.05
C ALA A 11 12.32 -1.07 -6.27
N LEU A 12 11.41 -1.61 -5.45
CA LEU A 12 10.51 -0.84 -4.59
C LEU A 12 11.14 -0.46 -3.24
N ALA A 13 12.34 -0.92 -2.88
CA ALA A 13 13.00 -0.61 -1.62
C ALA A 13 12.98 0.89 -1.23
N PRO A 14 13.30 1.87 -2.13
CA PRO A 14 13.22 3.29 -1.77
C PRO A 14 11.78 3.79 -1.54
N LEU A 15 10.79 3.17 -2.18
CA LEU A 15 9.38 3.48 -1.92
C LEU A 15 8.94 2.88 -0.57
N LEU A 16 9.31 1.62 -0.29
CA LEU A 16 9.01 0.95 0.97
C LEU A 16 9.60 1.72 2.16
N ALA A 17 10.83 2.21 2.02
CA ALA A 17 11.47 3.06 3.04
C ALA A 17 10.65 4.33 3.36
N GLN A 18 10.12 5.00 2.33
CA GLN A 18 9.28 6.19 2.53
C GLN A 18 7.93 5.84 3.18
N LEU A 19 7.34 4.70 2.82
CA LEU A 19 6.10 4.22 3.43
C LEU A 19 6.28 3.82 4.89
N ARG A 20 7.43 3.23 5.25
CA ARG A 20 7.80 2.94 6.65
C ARG A 20 7.90 4.20 7.50
N ASN A 21 8.21 5.34 6.89
CA ASN A 21 8.30 6.62 7.59
C ASN A 21 6.92 7.29 7.84
N LEU A 22 5.83 6.71 7.33
CA LEU A 22 4.49 7.26 7.55
C LEU A 22 3.92 6.82 8.92
N PRO A 23 3.32 7.73 9.69
CA PRO A 23 2.87 7.45 11.04
C PRO A 23 1.68 6.50 11.08
N GLY A 24 1.75 5.45 11.90
CA GLY A 24 0.66 4.48 12.07
C GLY A 24 0.58 3.39 10.98
N LEU A 25 1.55 3.35 10.08
CA LEU A 25 1.79 2.21 9.19
C LEU A 25 2.74 1.21 9.83
N THR A 26 2.39 -0.06 9.76
CA THR A 26 3.20 -1.18 10.24
C THR A 26 3.41 -2.15 9.10
N GLU A 27 4.65 -2.29 8.67
CA GLU A 27 5.00 -3.33 7.71
C GLU A 27 5.08 -4.67 8.45
N ARG A 28 4.27 -5.64 8.02
CA ARG A 28 4.29 -7.00 8.59
C ARG A 28 5.10 -7.97 7.74
N LYS A 29 5.11 -7.75 6.42
CA LYS A 29 5.88 -8.50 5.43
C LYS A 29 6.38 -7.51 4.38
N PRO A 30 7.51 -7.80 3.70
CA PRO A 30 8.00 -6.95 2.63
C PRO A 30 6.89 -6.73 1.59
N GLY A 31 6.49 -5.47 1.40
CA GLY A 31 5.38 -5.13 0.49
C GLY A 31 3.98 -5.41 1.06
N ILE A 32 3.80 -5.56 2.38
CA ILE A 32 2.48 -5.62 3.03
C ILE A 32 2.46 -4.73 4.27
N PHE A 33 1.65 -3.68 4.19
CA PHE A 33 1.47 -2.68 5.22
C PHE A 33 0.08 -2.78 5.86
N TYR A 34 0.08 -2.63 7.18
CA TYR A 34 -1.10 -2.61 8.02
C TYR A 34 -1.24 -1.25 8.67
N ARG A 35 -2.47 -0.78 8.85
CA ARG A 35 -2.77 0.44 9.60
C ARG A 35 -3.80 0.11 10.67
N GLY A 36 -3.39 0.26 11.93
CA GLY A 36 -4.17 -0.04 13.14
C GLY A 36 -4.94 -1.37 13.13
N GLY A 37 -4.25 -2.46 12.74
CA GLY A 37 -4.78 -3.82 12.78
C GLY A 37 -5.54 -4.28 11.53
N GLY A 38 -5.68 -3.44 10.49
CA GLY A 38 -6.24 -3.82 9.20
C GLY A 38 -5.20 -3.80 8.09
N ALA A 39 -5.34 -4.67 7.09
CA ALA A 39 -4.57 -4.58 5.86
C ALA A 39 -4.85 -3.21 5.20
N PHE A 40 -3.78 -2.46 4.97
CA PHE A 40 -3.85 -1.09 4.43
C PHE A 40 -3.27 -1.03 3.02
N MET A 41 -2.13 -1.67 2.78
CA MET A 41 -1.55 -1.72 1.45
C MET A 41 -0.85 -3.04 1.20
N HIS A 42 -0.98 -3.58 -0.01
CA HIS A 42 -0.18 -4.72 -0.44
C HIS A 42 0.28 -4.55 -1.88
N PHE A 43 1.46 -5.10 -2.17
CA PHE A 43 2.07 -5.09 -3.50
C PHE A 43 1.92 -6.47 -4.13
N HIS A 44 1.50 -6.51 -5.38
CA HIS A 44 1.39 -7.72 -6.17
C HIS A 44 1.91 -7.50 -7.58
N GLU A 45 2.37 -8.58 -8.21
CA GLU A 45 2.79 -8.57 -9.60
C GLU A 45 1.84 -9.46 -10.39
N ASP A 46 1.36 -8.93 -11.50
CA ASP A 46 0.53 -9.63 -12.47
C ASP A 46 1.24 -9.55 -13.85
N PRO A 47 0.85 -10.36 -14.85
CA PRO A 47 1.48 -10.33 -16.17
C PRO A 47 1.44 -8.95 -16.86
N SER A 48 0.56 -8.04 -16.41
CA SER A 48 0.52 -6.65 -16.89
C SER A 48 1.52 -5.71 -16.19
N GLY A 49 2.22 -6.17 -15.14
CA GLY A 49 3.22 -5.41 -14.39
C GLY A 49 3.00 -5.41 -12.87
N LEU A 50 3.67 -4.47 -12.19
CA LEU A 50 3.55 -4.30 -10.73
C LEU A 50 2.42 -3.35 -10.36
N PHE A 51 1.64 -3.75 -9.36
CA PHE A 51 0.55 -2.98 -8.80
C PHE A 51 0.60 -2.97 -7.27
N ALA A 52 0.00 -1.95 -6.67
CA ALA A 52 -0.20 -1.83 -5.24
C ALA A 52 -1.67 -1.52 -4.96
N ASP A 53 -2.30 -2.31 -4.10
CA ASP A 53 -3.66 -2.02 -3.63
C ASP A 53 -3.57 -1.20 -2.37
N LEU A 54 -3.97 0.06 -2.45
CA LEU A 54 -4.06 0.98 -1.33
C LEU A 54 -5.49 1.02 -0.83
N LYS A 55 -5.69 0.86 0.47
CA LYS A 55 -7.00 0.99 1.08
C LYS A 55 -7.35 2.47 1.29
N GLN A 56 -8.27 2.97 0.47
CA GLN A 56 -8.76 4.34 0.52
C GLN A 56 -10.23 4.37 0.95
N ARG A 57 -10.56 5.13 2.00
CA ARG A 57 -11.94 5.24 2.55
C ARG A 57 -12.67 3.90 2.76
N GLY A 58 -11.93 2.84 3.08
CA GLY A 58 -12.48 1.49 3.31
C GLY A 58 -12.42 0.53 2.13
N THR A 59 -12.11 1.01 0.92
CA THR A 59 -12.05 0.20 -0.32
C THR A 59 -10.61 0.07 -0.82
N PHE A 60 -10.25 -1.09 -1.37
CA PHE A 60 -8.95 -1.25 -2.03
C PHE A 60 -8.98 -0.63 -3.42
N VAL A 61 -8.10 0.33 -3.65
CA VAL A 61 -7.89 0.97 -4.94
C VAL A 61 -6.56 0.48 -5.48
N ARG A 62 -6.59 -0.06 -6.71
CA ARG A 62 -5.40 -0.56 -7.40
C ARG A 62 -4.64 0.59 -8.04
N TRP A 63 -3.37 0.74 -7.68
CA TRP A 63 -2.46 1.73 -8.23
C TRP A 63 -1.33 1.01 -8.99
N PRO A 64 -0.99 1.43 -10.22
CA PRO A 64 0.21 0.94 -10.88
C PRO A 64 1.45 1.39 -10.08
N VAL A 65 2.53 0.61 -10.07
CA VAL A 65 3.82 1.00 -9.45
C VAL A 65 5.04 0.70 -10.33
N ALA A 66 4.79 0.38 -11.61
CA ALA A 66 5.83 0.07 -12.58
C ALA A 66 6.85 1.22 -12.77
N SER A 67 6.42 2.48 -12.72
CA SER A 67 7.26 3.66 -12.98
C SER A 67 7.45 4.53 -11.73
N ALA A 68 8.54 5.29 -11.68
CA ALA A 68 8.81 6.22 -10.57
C ALA A 68 7.70 7.26 -10.37
N ALA A 69 7.10 7.76 -11.45
CA ALA A 69 5.95 8.66 -11.39
C ALA A 69 4.74 8.01 -10.69
N HIS A 70 4.44 6.75 -11.02
CA HIS A 70 3.37 5.99 -10.36
C HIS A 70 3.64 5.79 -8.87
N ARG A 71 4.89 5.45 -8.52
CA ARG A 71 5.32 5.28 -7.12
C ARG A 71 5.18 6.58 -6.31
N LYS A 72 5.52 7.73 -6.92
CA LYS A 72 5.35 9.05 -6.30
C LYS A 72 3.88 9.38 -6.08
N ALA A 73 3.01 9.09 -7.04
CA ALA A 73 1.57 9.27 -6.91
C ALA A 73 0.97 8.39 -5.81
N LEU A 74 1.36 7.10 -5.76
CA LEU A 74 0.95 6.19 -4.69
C LEU A 74 1.38 6.69 -3.31
N LEU A 75 2.61 7.16 -3.17
CA LEU A 75 3.11 7.68 -1.89
C LEU A 75 2.32 8.92 -1.45
N ALA A 76 2.01 9.83 -2.36
CA ALA A 76 1.19 11.00 -2.07
C ALA A 76 -0.22 10.59 -1.61
N ALA A 77 -0.85 9.62 -2.29
CA ALA A 77 -2.15 9.08 -1.90
C ALA A 77 -2.11 8.38 -0.53
N ALA A 78 -1.09 7.55 -0.27
CA ALA A 78 -0.90 6.89 1.01
C ALA A 78 -0.70 7.89 2.15
N ARG A 79 0.07 8.96 1.91
CA ARG A 79 0.27 10.06 2.87
C ARG A 79 -1.03 10.81 3.16
N ALA A 80 -1.81 11.11 2.12
CA ALA A 80 -3.11 11.78 2.26
C ALA A 80 -4.09 10.92 3.07
N GLU A 81 -4.18 9.62 2.78
CA GLU A 81 -5.00 8.69 3.57
C GLU A 81 -4.49 8.58 5.01
N CYS A 82 -3.17 8.56 5.20
CA CYS A 82 -2.54 8.52 6.53
C CYS A 82 -2.86 9.76 7.37
N ALA A 83 -2.88 10.93 6.75
CA ALA A 83 -3.28 12.20 7.36
C ALA A 83 -4.80 12.28 7.59
N SER A 84 -5.58 11.58 6.76
CA SER A 84 -7.03 11.53 6.91
C SER A 84 -7.41 10.68 8.13
N PRO A 85 -8.42 11.11 8.92
CA PRO A 85 -8.93 10.32 10.04
C PRO A 85 -9.39 8.96 9.51
N ARG A 86 -9.04 7.88 10.21
CA ARG A 86 -9.47 6.53 9.83
C ARG A 86 -10.98 6.55 9.70
N THR A 87 -11.48 6.24 8.50
CA THR A 87 -12.85 5.79 8.37
C THR A 87 -12.96 4.55 9.27
N PRO A 88 -13.81 4.56 10.31
CA PRO A 88 -14.03 3.36 11.10
C PRO A 88 -14.44 2.26 10.11
N LYS A 89 -13.86 1.06 10.25
CA LYS A 89 -14.42 -0.11 9.56
C LYS A 89 -15.91 -0.09 9.91
N ALA A 90 -16.77 0.00 8.90
CA ALA A 90 -18.20 -0.22 9.09
C ALA A 90 -18.32 -1.49 9.93
N GLY A 91 -18.74 -1.31 11.17
CA GLY A 91 -18.90 -2.40 12.10
C GLY A 91 -19.86 -3.38 11.46
N VAL A 92 -19.50 -4.66 11.52
CA VAL A 92 -20.49 -5.72 11.43
C VAL A 92 -21.44 -5.47 12.61
N THR A 93 -22.60 -4.88 12.33
CA THR A 93 -23.72 -4.91 13.24
C THR A 93 -24.32 -6.29 13.07
N ALA A 94 -24.11 -7.16 14.06
CA ALA A 94 -24.92 -8.35 14.26
C ALA A 94 -25.65 -8.16 15.59
#